data_AF-G2G7D7-F1
#
_entry.id   AF-G2G7D7-F1
#
_cell.length_a   1.000
_cell.length_b   1.000
_cell.length_c   1.000
_cell.angle_alpha   90.00
_cell.angle_beta   90.00
_cell.angle_gamma   90.00
#
_symmetry.space_group_name_H-M   'P 1'
#
loop_
_entity.id
_entity.type
_entity.pdbx_description
1 polymer ?
#
loop_
_entity_poly.entity_id
_entity_poly.type
_entity_poly.pdbx_seq_one_letter_code
_entity_poly.pdbx_strand_id
1 'polypeptide(L)' 'MGDTVELSTLLVVDGEAVTSDPWVLAGIKVQAEVVDHHKGQKIDILRYKNKTGYRRRQGHRQQYTAIKVTAIPAAAK' A
#
# COMPACT_ATOMS: atom_id res chain seq x y z
N MET A 1 8.86 -14.29 3.41
CA MET A 1 7.75 -14.71 2.53
C MET A 1 6.93 -15.72 3.32
N GLY A 2 5.63 -15.48 3.47
CA GLY A 2 4.82 -16.15 4.49
C GLY A 2 4.80 -15.43 5.85
N ASP A 3 5.28 -14.19 5.89
CA ASP A 3 5.28 -13.39 7.11
C ASP A 3 3.91 -12.74 7.30
N THR A 4 3.33 -12.94 8.50
CA THR A 4 2.09 -12.30 8.92
C THR A 4 2.37 -10.86 9.33
N VAL A 5 1.61 -9.93 8.76
CA VAL A 5 1.68 -8.50 9.05
C VAL A 5 0.34 -8.05 9.60
N GLU A 6 0.39 -7.37 10.75
CA GLU A 6 -0.76 -6.67 11.31
C GLU A 6 -0.78 -5.24 10.78
N LEU A 7 -1.87 -4.86 10.12
CA LEU A 7 -2.09 -3.51 9.61
C LEU A 7 -3.07 -2.76 10.51
N SER A 8 -2.73 -1.51 10.84
CA SER A 8 -3.60 -0.62 11.61
C SER A 8 -4.76 -0.14 10.75
N THR A 9 -5.97 -0.22 11.29
CA THR A 9 -7.20 0.10 10.58
C THR A 9 -7.56 1.57 10.77
N LEU A 10 -7.81 2.29 9.68
CA LEU A 10 -8.15 3.73 9.71
C LEU A 10 -9.65 3.99 9.49
N LEU A 11 -10.35 3.06 8.87
CA LEU A 11 -11.76 3.18 8.52
C LEU A 11 -12.32 1.78 8.25
N VAL A 12 -13.49 1.48 8.80
CA VAL A 12 -14.23 0.25 8.54
C VAL A 12 -15.60 0.60 7.97
N VAL A 13 -15.98 -0.09 6.90
CA VAL A 13 -17.29 0.06 6.25
C VAL A 13 -17.95 -1.32 6.20
N ASP A 14 -19.12 -1.43 6.81
CA ASP A 14 -19.97 -2.62 6.75
C ASP A 14 -21.36 -2.22 6.24
N GLY A 15 -21.56 -2.33 4.92
CA GLY A 15 -22.77 -1.85 4.25
C GLY A 15 -22.96 -0.34 4.42
N GLU A 16 -24.01 0.06 5.13
CA GLU A 16 -24.33 1.47 5.43
C GLU A 16 -23.63 1.99 6.69
N ALA A 17 -23.08 1.09 7.53
CA ALA A 17 -22.39 1.48 8.75
C ALA A 17 -20.94 1.85 8.45
N VAL A 18 -20.58 3.11 8.74
CA VAL A 18 -19.21 3.62 8.63
C VAL A 18 -18.68 3.90 10.03
N THR A 19 -17.63 3.18 10.45
CA THR A 19 -16.96 3.40 11.73
C THR A 19 -15.64 4.13 11.48
N SER A 20 -15.55 5.37 11.95
CA SER A 20 -14.37 6.22 11.86
C SER A 20 -13.78 6.60 13.22
N ASP A 21 -14.39 6.15 14.33
CA ASP A 21 -13.94 6.50 15.67
C ASP A 21 -12.59 5.85 15.99
N PRO A 22 -11.52 6.64 16.25
CA PRO A 22 -10.17 6.11 16.45
C PRO A 22 -10.06 5.11 17.61
N TRP A 23 -10.89 5.27 18.64
CA TRP A 23 -10.93 4.38 19.80
C TRP A 23 -11.46 2.99 19.48
N VAL A 24 -12.48 2.91 18.61
CA VAL A 24 -13.04 1.64 18.15
C VAL A 24 -12.06 0.98 17.17
N LEU A 25 -11.44 1.79 16.29
CA LEU A 25 -10.51 1.32 15.26
C LEU A 25 -9.18 0.81 15.82
N ALA A 26 -8.73 1.29 16.98
CA ALA A 26 -7.50 0.82 17.62
C ALA A 26 -7.56 -0.67 18.04
N GLY A 27 -8.76 -1.21 18.30
CA GLY A 27 -8.98 -2.61 18.61
C GLY A 27 -9.08 -3.52 17.38
N ILE A 28 -9.23 -2.94 16.19
CA ILE A 28 -9.38 -3.68 14.93
C ILE A 28 -8.01 -3.69 14.26
N LYS A 29 -7.48 -4.88 14.03
CA LYS A 29 -6.23 -5.08 13.27
C LYS A 29 -6.51 -5.99 12.09
N VAL A 30 -6.14 -5.54 10.90
CA VAL A 30 -6.26 -6.35 9.69
C VAL A 30 -5.07 -7.30 9.65
N GLN A 31 -5.35 -8.60 9.59
CA GLN A 31 -4.33 -9.62 9.44
C GLN A 31 -4.09 -9.87 7.95
N ALA A 32 -2.84 -9.83 7.55
CA ALA A 32 -2.46 -10.01 6.17
C ALA A 32 -1.13 -10.76 6.05
N GLU A 33 -0.92 -11.42 4.93
CA GLU A 33 0.28 -12.21 4.64
C GLU A 33 1.05 -11.61 3.47
N VAL A 34 2.37 -11.53 3.60
CA VAL A 34 3.24 -11.10 2.50
C VAL A 34 3.43 -12.23 1.50
N VAL A 35 2.85 -12.04 0.31
CA VAL A 35 2.88 -13.02 -0.80
C VAL A 35 4.18 -12.89 -1.58
N ASP A 36 4.56 -11.67 -1.97
CA ASP A 36 5.72 -11.46 -2.84
C ASP A 36 6.31 -10.05 -2.69
N HIS A 37 7.60 -9.92 -3.00
CA HIS A 37 8.29 -8.65 -3.18
C HIS A 37 8.77 -8.54 -4.62
N HIS A 38 8.15 -7.65 -5.39
CA HIS A 38 8.47 -7.50 -6.81
C HIS A 38 8.78 -6.06 -7.17
N LYS A 39 9.49 -5.91 -8.30
CA LYS A 39 9.77 -4.59 -8.89
C LYS A 39 8.63 -4.22 -9.83
N GLY A 40 8.13 -3.00 -9.70
CA GLY A 40 7.16 -2.41 -10.59
C GLY A 40 7.67 -2.25 -12.03
N GLN A 41 6.79 -1.74 -12.87
CA GLN A 41 7.13 -1.38 -14.24
C GLN A 41 8.23 -0.31 -14.26
N LYS A 42 9.08 -0.38 -15.28
CA LYS A 42 10.17 0.59 -15.44
C LYS A 42 9.59 1.92 -15.93
N ILE A 43 9.85 2.98 -15.20
CA ILE A 43 9.54 4.34 -15.62
C ILE A 43 10.81 4.94 -16.20
N ASP A 44 10.80 5.27 -17.49
CA ASP A 44 11.89 5.96 -18.16
C ASP A 44 11.69 7.48 -18.06
N ILE A 45 12.59 8.13 -17.31
CA ILE A 45 12.57 9.57 -17.06
C ILE A 45 13.59 10.24 -17.97
N LEU A 46 13.11 11.13 -18.84
CA LEU A 46 13.95 11.99 -19.67
C LEU A 46 13.75 13.44 -19.26
N ARG A 47 14.81 14.09 -18.80
CA ARG A 47 14.84 15.53 -18.57
C ARG A 47 15.64 16.19 -19.68
N TYR A 48 15.05 17.17 -20.34
CA TYR A 48 15.67 17.90 -21.44
C TYR A 48 15.38 19.40 -21.30
N LYS A 49 16.38 20.22 -21.58
CA LYS A 49 16.21 21.67 -21.75
C LYS A 49 16.82 22.08 -23.09
N ASN A 50 16.05 22.78 -23.91
CA ASN A 50 16.49 23.18 -25.25
C ASN A 50 17.68 24.16 -25.17
N LYS A 51 18.61 24.06 -26.11
CA LYS A 51 19.79 24.94 -26.30
C LYS A 51 20.75 25.09 -25.12
N THR A 52 20.63 24.23 -24.09
CA THR A 52 21.52 24.24 -22.91
C THR A 52 22.44 23.01 -22.85
N GLY A 53 22.34 22.09 -23.82
CA GLY A 53 23.02 20.80 -23.79
C GLY A 53 22.52 19.84 -22.70
N TYR A 54 21.54 20.27 -21.89
CA TYR A 54 21.04 19.48 -20.78
C TYR A 54 20.08 18.40 -21.26
N ARG A 55 20.55 17.15 -21.22
CA ARG A 55 19.76 15.93 -21.45
C ARG A 55 20.18 14.87 -20.44
N ARG A 56 19.24 14.43 -19.59
CA ARG A 56 19.45 13.39 -18.58
C ARG A 56 18.40 12.29 -18.75
N ARG A 57 18.84 11.04 -18.80
CA ARG A 57 17.97 9.86 -18.87
C ARG A 57 18.21 9.01 -17.63
N GLN A 58 17.14 8.61 -16.95
CA GLN A 58 17.18 7.77 -15.75
C GLN A 58 16.03 6.79 -15.81
N GLY A 59 16.25 5.56 -15.35
CA GLY A 59 15.16 4.61 -15.11
C GLY A 59 14.84 4.54 -13.63
N HIS A 60 13.56 4.44 -13.27
CA HIS A 60 13.12 4.08 -11.93
C HIS A 60 12.29 2.80 -11.97
N ARG A 61 12.48 1.94 -10.96
CA ARG A 61 11.61 0.79 -10.70
C ARG A 61 11.29 0.80 -9.22
N GLN A 62 10.03 1.03 -8.89
CA GLN A 62 9.56 1.01 -7.51
C GLN A 62 9.57 -0.43 -6.99
N GLN A 63 9.97 -0.62 -5.74
CA GLN A 63 9.81 -1.90 -5.04
C GLN A 63 8.41 -1.93 -4.43
N TYR A 64 7.69 -3.02 -4.68
CA TYR A 64 6.36 -3.27 -4.14
C TYR A 64 6.36 -4.55 -3.32
N THR A 65 5.50 -4.58 -2.32
CA THR A 65 5.18 -5.77 -1.54
C THR A 65 3.73 -6.11 -1.81
N ALA A 66 3.51 -7.27 -2.42
CA ALA A 66 2.17 -7.82 -2.59
C ALA A 66 1.75 -8.49 -1.29
N ILE A 67 0.63 -8.04 -0.74
CA ILE A 67 0.08 -8.54 0.52
C ILE A 67 -1.31 -9.09 0.23
N LYS A 68 -1.62 -10.26 0.80
CA LYS A 68 -2.96 -10.86 0.76
C LYS A 68 -3.62 -10.68 2.12
N VAL A 69 -4.82 -10.11 2.13
CA VAL A 69 -5.62 -9.97 3.36
C VAL A 69 -6.23 -11.33 3.70
N THR A 70 -6.00 -11.81 4.92
CA THR A 70 -6.48 -13.11 5.40
C THR A 70 -7.71 -12.96 6.29
N ALA A 71 -7.73 -11.96 7.16
CA ALA A 71 -8.86 -11.71 8.04
C ALA A 71 -9.05 -10.22 8.32
N ILE A 72 -10.31 -9.81 8.32
CA ILE A 72 -10.77 -8.52 8.83
C ILE A 72 -11.71 -8.85 9.99
N PRO A 73 -11.29 -8.69 11.25
CA PRO A 73 -12.20 -8.87 12.37
C PRO A 73 -13.27 -7.78 12.30
N ALA A 74 -14.54 -8.19 12.27
CA ALA A 74 -15.67 -7.27 12.21
C ALA A 74 -15.69 -6.40 13.48
N ALA A 75 -15.95 -5.10 13.31
CA ALA A 75 -16.34 -4.25 14.43
C ALA A 75 -17.63 -4.85 15.01
N ALA A 76 -17.56 -5.33 16.26
CA ALA A 76 -18.75 -5.82 16.94
C ALA A 76 -19.82 -4.71 16.95
N LYS A 77 -21.04 -5.09 16.59
CA LYS A 77 -22.24 -4.26 16.63
C LYS A 77 -22.53 -3.76 18.05
#